data_AF-A0A1D7TZ11-F1
#
_entry.id   AF-A0A1D7TZ11-F1
#
_cell.length_a   1.000
_cell.length_b   1.000
_cell.length_c   1.000
_cell.angle_alpha   90.00
_cell.angle_beta   90.00
_cell.angle_gamma   90.00
#
_symmetry.space_group_name_H-M   'P 1'
#
loop_
_entity.id
_entity.type
_entity.pdbx_description
1 polymer ?
#
loop_
_entity_poly.entity_id
_entity_poly.type
_entity_poly.pdbx_seq_one_letter_code
_entity_poly.pdbx_strand_id
1 'polypeptide(L)'
;MSDTNYLWLFFSLVLGIVIVPGMDMAFVLANSLTGGRRGGFFATGGVIAAGIGHVVIGVLGVGIVLQLVPAAFNIMLLLGAAERLSGTLGLI
;
A
#
# COMPACT_ATOMS: atom_id res chain seq x y z
N MET A 1 10.82 -9.61 -30.40
CA MET A 1 11.79 -8.52 -30.07
C MET A 1 11.16 -7.41 -29.21
N SER A 2 9.91 -7.58 -28.74
CA SER A 2 9.21 -6.62 -27.87
C SER A 2 9.26 -7.01 -26.38
N ASP A 3 9.42 -8.31 -26.09
CA ASP A 3 9.42 -8.87 -24.72
C ASP A 3 10.58 -8.34 -23.87
N THR A 4 11.77 -8.21 -24.47
CA THR A 4 12.94 -7.62 -23.82
C THR A 4 12.72 -6.16 -23.42
N ASN A 5 11.89 -5.42 -24.18
CA ASN A 5 11.61 -4.02 -23.90
C ASN A 5 10.71 -3.86 -22.66
N TYR A 6 9.72 -4.75 -22.49
CA TYR A 6 8.91 -4.80 -21.27
C TYR A 6 9.75 -5.13 -20.04
N LEU A 7 10.72 -6.05 -20.17
CA LEU A 7 11.65 -6.38 -19.09
C LEU A 7 12.55 -5.19 -18.71
N TRP A 8 13.05 -4.44 -19.69
CA TRP A 8 13.86 -3.24 -19.42
C TRP A 8 13.07 -2.09 -18.77
N LEU A 9 11.82 -1.90 -19.19
CA LEU A 9 10.90 -0.94 -18.56
C LEU A 9 10.57 -1.35 -17.13
N PHE A 10 10.23 -2.63 -16.91
CA PHE A 10 10.00 -3.18 -15.58
C PHE A 10 11.22 -3.03 -14.68
N PHE A 11 12.41 -3.39 -15.18
CA PHE A 11 13.66 -3.27 -14.44
C PHE A 11 13.94 -1.82 -14.02
N SER A 12 13.85 -0.87 -14.95
CA SER A 12 14.10 0.55 -14.66
C SER A 12 13.06 1.13 -13.69
N LEU A 13 11.79 0.74 -13.84
CA LEU A 13 10.72 1.14 -12.94
C LEU A 13 10.97 0.61 -11.51
N VAL A 14 11.30 -0.67 -11.38
CA VAL A 14 11.63 -1.29 -10.09
C VAL A 14 12.88 -0.67 -9.49
N LEU A 15 13.91 -0.39 -10.28
CA LEU A 15 15.12 0.30 -9.83
C LEU A 15 14.78 1.70 -9.29
N GLY A 16 13.93 2.45 -9.98
CA GLY A 16 13.44 3.75 -9.53
C GLY A 16 12.67 3.67 -8.21
N ILE A 17 11.81 2.67 -8.05
CA ILE A 17 11.04 2.45 -6.81
C ILE A 17 11.95 2.03 -5.66
N VAL A 18 12.94 1.17 -5.89
CA VAL A 18 13.87 0.70 -4.85
C VAL A 18 14.85 1.79 -4.42
N ILE A 19 15.30 2.65 -5.36
CA ILE A 19 16.17 3.79 -5.08
C ILE A 19 15.44 4.88 -4.29
N VAL A 20 14.11 4.96 -4.39
CA VAL A 20 13.30 5.83 -3.55
C VAL A 20 12.81 5.00 -2.36
N PRO A 21 13.64 4.81 -1.29
CA PRO A 21 13.11 4.27 -0.06
C PRO A 21 11.96 5.19 0.36
N GLY A 22 10.79 4.61 0.63
CA GLY A 22 9.65 5.37 1.13
C GLY A 22 10.01 6.18 2.38
N MET A 23 9.19 7.18 2.75
CA MET A 23 9.46 8.05 3.91
C MET A 23 9.78 7.24 5.18
N ASP A 24 9.02 6.19 5.43
CA ASP A 24 9.13 5.27 6.56
C ASP A 24 10.47 4.52 6.62
N MET A 25 10.99 4.01 5.50
CA MET A 25 12.33 3.40 5.46
C MET A 25 13.45 4.43 5.53
N ALA A 26 13.28 5.59 4.88
CA ALA A 26 14.24 6.69 4.95
C ALA A 26 14.39 7.22 6.39
N PHE A 27 13.29 7.32 7.13
CA PHE A 27 13.29 7.71 8.55
C PHE A 27 13.99 6.68 9.44
N VAL A 28 13.75 5.38 9.24
CA VAL A 28 14.42 4.31 10.01
C VAL A 28 15.91 4.23 9.67
N LEU A 29 16.28 4.39 8.39
CA LEU A 29 17.67 4.38 7.95
C LEU A 29 18.44 5.60 8.46
N ALA A 30 17.85 6.79 8.38
CA ALA A 30 18.45 8.02 8.92
C ALA A 30 18.66 7.95 10.43
N ASN A 31 17.67 7.46 11.19
CA ASN A 31 17.78 7.28 12.65
C ASN A 31 18.74 6.16 13.06
N SER A 32 18.87 5.11 12.25
CA SER A 32 19.87 4.05 12.47
C SER A 32 21.30 4.54 12.19
N LEU A 33 21.48 5.43 11.21
CA LEU A 33 22.76 6.03 10.85
C LEU A 33 23.20 7.13 11.82
N THR A 34 22.29 7.95 12.35
CA THR A 34 22.61 9.04 13.29
C THR A 34 22.58 8.61 14.77
N GLY A 35 21.68 7.71 15.17
CA GLY A 35 21.51 7.28 16.57
C GLY A 35 22.07 5.88 16.89
N GLY A 36 22.75 5.25 15.93
CA GLY A 36 23.21 3.86 16.03
C GLY A 36 22.05 2.86 16.18
N ARG A 37 22.37 1.64 16.64
CA ARG A 37 21.41 0.51 16.69
C ARG A 37 20.16 0.78 17.56
N ARG A 38 20.27 1.63 18.59
CA ARG A 38 19.13 1.99 19.46
C ARG A 38 18.21 3.03 18.82
N GLY A 39 18.75 4.01 18.10
CA GLY A 39 17.96 5.00 17.35
C GLY A 39 17.10 4.35 16.26
N GLY A 40 17.64 3.33 15.59
CA GLY A 40 16.88 2.49 14.66
C GLY A 40 15.68 1.79 15.29
N PHE A 41 15.85 1.16 16.45
CA PHE A 41 14.74 0.48 17.16
C PHE A 41 13.61 1.42 17.57
N PHE A 42 13.93 2.63 18.05
CA PHE A 42 12.91 3.62 18.39
C PHE A 42 12.17 4.14 17.15
N ALA A 43 12.88 4.36 16.03
CA ALA A 43 12.26 4.75 14.77
C ALA A 43 11.34 3.65 14.21
N THR A 44 11.79 2.39 14.21
CA THR A 44 10.96 1.24 13.80
C THR A 44 9.75 1.07 14.72
N GLY A 45 9.94 1.23 16.03
CA GLY A 45 8.84 1.17 17.01
C GLY A 45 7.78 2.24 16.76
N GLY A 46 8.21 3.48 16.45
CA GLY A 46 7.30 4.58 16.09
C GLY A 46 6.53 4.32 14.80
N VAL A 47 7.19 3.81 13.75
CA VAL A 47 6.54 3.46 12.47
C VAL A 47 5.52 2.33 12.65
N ILE A 48 5.85 1.30 13.43
CA ILE A 48 4.92 0.20 13.72
C ILE A 48 3.71 0.72 14.50
N ALA A 49 3.92 1.52 15.55
CA ALA A 49 2.83 2.11 16.32
C ALA A 49 1.94 3.02 15.46
N ALA A 50 2.54 3.82 14.56
CA ALA A 50 1.81 4.66 13.62
C ALA A 50 1.00 3.83 12.60
N GLY A 51 1.58 2.74 12.08
CA GLY A 51 0.88 1.80 11.19
C GLY A 51 -0.32 1.15 11.87
N ILE A 52 -0.16 0.70 13.11
CA ILE A 52 -1.26 0.14 13.91
C ILE A 52 -2.36 1.18 14.11
N GLY A 53 -2.01 2.39 14.55
CA GLY A 53 -2.97 3.47 14.73
C GLY A 53 -3.74 3.82 13.44
N HIS A 54 -3.03 3.90 12.31
CA HIS A 54 -3.63 4.19 11.01
C HIS A 54 -4.60 3.09 10.57
N VAL A 55 -4.22 1.81 10.71
CA VAL A 55 -5.09 0.67 10.37
C VAL A 55 -6.32 0.64 11.28
N VAL A 56 -6.17 0.89 12.58
CA VAL A 56 -7.29 0.92 13.52
C VAL A 56 -8.26 2.04 13.17
N ILE A 57 -7.77 3.26 12.90
CA ILE A 57 -8.61 4.39 12.48
C ILE A 57 -9.29 4.10 11.14
N GLY A 58 -8.58 3.49 10.19
CA GLY A 58 -9.12 3.12 8.88
C GLY A 58 -10.22 2.07 8.98
N VAL A 59 -10.00 0.99 9.73
CA VAL A 59 -10.99 -0.09 9.91
C VAL A 59 -12.21 0.39 10.70
N LEU A 60 -12.01 1.17 11.77
CA LEU A 60 -13.12 1.75 12.52
C LEU A 60 -13.89 2.78 11.69
N GLY A 61 -13.19 3.65 10.97
CA GLY A 61 -13.81 4.66 10.11
C GLY A 61 -14.61 4.04 8.97
N VAL A 62 -14.00 3.11 8.22
CA VAL A 62 -14.68 2.39 7.13
C VAL A 62 -15.82 1.53 7.68
N GLY A 63 -15.63 0.84 8.80
CA GLY A 63 -16.66 0.03 9.44
C GLY A 63 -17.90 0.85 9.87
N ILE A 64 -17.69 2.01 10.48
CA ILE A 64 -18.78 2.93 10.88
C ILE A 64 -19.47 3.52 9.63
N VAL A 65 -18.72 3.92 8.61
CA VAL A 65 -19.27 4.46 7.36
C VAL A 65 -20.10 3.42 6.60
N LEU A 66 -19.65 2.16 6.56
CA LEU A 66 -20.39 1.07 5.94
C LEU A 66 -21.66 0.70 6.71
N GLN A 67 -21.67 0.85 8.04
CA GLN A 67 -22.88 0.66 8.85
C GLN A 67 -23.89 1.81 8.68
N LEU A 68 -23.42 3.05 8.49
CA LEU A 68 -24.31 4.21 8.26
C LEU A 68 -24.86 4.29 6.84
N VAL A 69 -24.14 3.76 5.84
CA VAL A 69 -24.50 3.89 4.41
C VAL A 69 -24.60 2.52 3.74
N PRO A 70 -25.75 1.82 3.85
CA PRO A 70 -25.97 0.53 3.17
C PRO A 70 -25.85 0.60 1.65
N ALA A 71 -26.01 1.79 1.05
CA ALA A 71 -25.78 2.02 -0.37
C ALA A 71 -24.31 1.85 -0.79
N ALA A 72 -23.33 2.18 0.08
CA ALA A 72 -21.91 2.06 -0.23
C ALA A 72 -21.47 0.58 -0.31
N PHE A 73 -22.04 -0.27 0.54
CA PHE A 73 -21.81 -1.72 0.50
C PHE A 73 -22.37 -2.35 -0.80
N ASN A 74 -23.57 -1.94 -1.22
CA ASN A 74 -24.15 -2.40 -2.50
C ASN A 74 -23.30 -1.96 -3.71
N ILE A 75 -22.72 -0.76 -3.69
CA ILE A 75 -21.81 -0.28 -4.74
C ILE A 75 -20.51 -1.09 -4.75
N MET A 76 -19.94 -1.39 -3.59
CA MET A 76 -18.75 -2.26 -3.47
C MET A 76 -19.02 -3.67 -4.01
N LEU A 77 -20.18 -4.24 -3.70
CA LEU A 77 -20.62 -5.53 -4.23
C LEU A 77 -20.81 -5.49 -5.76
N LEU A 78 -21.44 -4.44 -6.28
CA LEU A 78 -21.64 -4.27 -7.72
C LEU A 78 -20.32 -4.08 -8.47
N LEU A 79 -19.35 -3.36 -7.91
CA LEU A 79 -18.02 -3.20 -8.50
C LEU A 79 -17.26 -4.52 -8.56
N GLY A 80 -17.28 -5.31 -7.49
CA GLY A 80 -16.65 -6.64 -7.47
C GLY A 80 -17.34 -7.62 -8.43
N ALA A 81 -18.69 -7.59 -8.49
CA ALA A 81 -19.44 -8.40 -9.44
C ALA A 81 -19.19 -7.97 -10.89
N ALA A 82 -19.05 -6.67 -11.16
CA ALA A 82 -18.77 -6.14 -12.48
C ALA A 82 -17.38 -6.54 -13.00
N GLU A 83 -16.35 -6.53 -12.16
CA GLU A 83 -15.01 -7.02 -12.52
C GLU A 83 -15.05 -8.52 -12.86
N ARG A 84 -15.66 -9.34 -11.99
CA ARG A 84 -15.84 -10.78 -12.20
C ARG A 84 -16.63 -11.09 -13.49
N LEU A 85 -17.65 -10.28 -13.79
CA LEU A 85 -18.47 -10.41 -14.99
C LEU A 85 -17.71 -9.95 -16.25
N SER A 86 -16.90 -8.89 -16.16
CA SER A 86 -16.00 -8.44 -17.23
C SER A 86 -14.99 -9.52 -17.61
N GLY A 87 -14.40 -10.22 -16.63
CA GLY A 87 -13.52 -11.36 -16.86
C GLY A 87 -14.22 -12.59 -17.45
N THR A 88 -15.54 -12.72 -17.29
CA THR A 88 -16.34 -13.79 -17.91
C THR A 88 -16.76 -13.42 -19.34
N LEU A 89 -16.90 -12.13 -19.64
CA LEU A 89 -17.24 -11.60 -20.97
C LEU A 89 -16.01 -11.32 -21.85
N GLY A 90 -14.78 -11.47 -21.33
CA GLY A 90 -13.54 -11.33 -22.09
C GLY A 90 -13.27 -9.92 -22.61
N LEU A 91 -13.76 -8.89 -21.91
CA LEU A 91 -13.58 -7.48 -22.33
C LEU A 91 -12.27 -6.83 -21.84
N ILE A 92 -11.34 -7.62 -21.28
CA ILE A 92 -9.95 -7.26 -20.95
C ILE A 92 -9.11 -8.53 -21.08
#